data_AF-A0A0G1KXM8-F1
#
_entry.id   AF-A0A0G1KXM8-F1
#
_cell.length_a   1.000
_cell.length_b   1.000
_cell.length_c   1.000
_cell.angle_alpha   90.00
_cell.angle_beta   90.00
_cell.angle_gamma   90.00
#
_symmetry.space_group_name_H-M   'P 1'
#
loop_
_entity.id
_entity.type
_entity.pdbx_description
1 polymer ?
#
loop_
_entity_poly.entity_id
_entity_poly.type
_entity_poly.pdbx_seq_one_letter_code
_entity_poly.pdbx_strand_id
1 'polypeptide(L)'
;MKNARVYLTAKKIHRLLVLLILIAGIIMMVTGIMMYLMQYFFFDPFLIRYIHNKLSILFASILGIMMLTGLYLFLFPYLPDKRGDNTIKQ
;
A
#
# COMPACT_ATOMS: atom_id res chain seq x y z
N MET A 1 -14.19 -2.85 21.08
CA MET A 1 -13.94 -4.31 21.10
C MET A 1 -12.73 -4.56 20.23
N LYS A 2 -11.66 -5.17 20.74
CA LYS A 2 -10.55 -5.63 19.89
C LYS A 2 -11.06 -6.76 19.00
N ASN A 3 -11.53 -6.42 17.81
CA ASN A 3 -12.06 -7.40 16.86
C ASN A 3 -10.89 -8.11 16.18
N ALA A 4 -10.42 -9.21 16.77
CA ALA A 4 -9.30 -10.01 16.24
C ALA A 4 -9.51 -10.41 14.76
N ARG A 5 -10.75 -10.67 14.34
CA ARG A 5 -11.09 -10.93 12.94
C ARG A 5 -10.76 -9.76 12.02
N VAL A 6 -11.08 -8.53 12.42
CA VAL A 6 -10.79 -7.30 11.65
C VAL A 6 -9.28 -7.09 11.55
N TYR A 7 -8.54 -7.31 12.63
CA TYR A 7 -7.07 -7.26 12.62
C TYR A 7 -6.45 -8.27 11.66
N LEU A 8 -6.90 -9.53 11.69
CA LEU A 8 -6.39 -10.57 10.79
C LEU A 8 -6.70 -10.25 9.33
N THR A 9 -7.90 -9.72 9.04
CA THR A 9 -8.27 -9.27 7.69
C THR A 9 -7.41 -8.10 7.23
N ALA A 10 -7.24 -7.07 8.07
CA ALA A 10 -6.38 -5.92 7.77
C ALA A 10 -4.93 -6.35 7.49
N LYS A 11 -4.39 -7.31 8.25
CA LYS A 11 -3.04 -7.86 8.05
C LYS A 11 -2.92 -8.60 6.72
N LYS A 12 -3.94 -9.37 6.31
CA LYS A 12 -3.96 -10.05 5.00
C LYS A 12 -4.03 -9.05 3.85
N ILE A 13 -4.91 -8.05 3.95
CA ILE A 13 -5.07 -6.99 2.94
C ILE A 13 -3.77 -6.17 2.82
N HIS A 14 -3.18 -5.76 3.94
CA HIS A 14 -1.92 -5.02 3.95
C HIS A 14 -0.80 -5.78 3.23
N ARG A 15 -0.65 -7.09 3.51
CA ARG A 15 0.37 -7.92 2.85
C ARG A 15 0.12 -8.04 1.34
N LEU A 16 -1.14 -8.13 0.91
CA LEU A 16 -1.48 -8.12 -0.52
C LEU A 16 -1.12 -6.77 -1.16
N LEU A 17 -1.46 -5.65 -0.50
CA LEU A 17 -1.14 -4.32 -1.01
C LEU A 17 0.37 -4.09 -1.13
N VAL A 18 1.17 -4.57 -0.17
CA VAL A 18 2.64 -4.54 -0.26
C VAL A 18 3.14 -5.27 -1.51
N LEU A 19 2.59 -6.45 -1.81
CA LEU A 19 2.97 -7.19 -3.03
C LEU A 19 2.58 -6.42 -4.30
N LEU A 20 1.38 -5.82 -4.34
CA LEU A 20 0.94 -5.03 -5.48
C LEU A 20 1.82 -3.78 -5.69
N ILE A 21 2.20 -3.11 -4.60
CA ILE A 21 3.12 -1.96 -4.63
C ILE A 21 4.50 -2.39 -5.11
N LEU A 22 5.01 -3.55 -4.70
CA LEU A 22 6.29 -4.06 -5.18
C LEU A 22 6.27 -4.25 -6.71
N ILE A 23 5.24 -4.93 -7.23
CA ILE A 23 5.10 -5.18 -8.66
C ILE A 23 4.94 -3.86 -9.44
N ALA A 24 4.02 -2.99 -9.00
CA ALA A 24 3.79 -1.70 -9.63
C ALA A 24 5.03 -0.80 -9.54
N GLY A 25 5.78 -0.85 -8.44
CA GLY A 25 7.02 -0.11 -8.22
C GLY A 25 8.14 -0.53 -9.18
N ILE A 26 8.27 -1.83 -9.47
CA ILE A 26 9.23 -2.32 -10.47
C ILE A 26 8.87 -1.78 -11.85
N ILE A 27 7.60 -1.84 -12.27
CA ILE A 27 7.16 -1.33 -13.58
C ILE A 27 7.34 0.20 -13.66
N MET A 28 7.05 0.92 -12.57
CA MET A 28 7.29 2.36 -12.44
C MET A 28 8.77 2.72 -12.56
N MET A 29 9.65 1.93 -11.95
CA MET A 29 11.11 2.09 -12.08
C MET A 29 11.56 1.88 -13.53
N VAL A 30 11.11 0.80 -14.18
CA VAL A 30 11.46 0.53 -15.59
C VAL A 30 11.01 1.66 -16.50
N THR A 31 9.75 2.09 -16.39
CA THR A 31 9.23 3.19 -17.21
C THR A 31 9.93 4.51 -16.92
N GLY A 32 10.31 4.78 -15.66
CA GLY A 32 11.12 5.95 -15.30
C GLY A 32 12.52 5.92 -15.91
N ILE A 33 13.18 4.76 -15.90
CA ILE A 33 14.49 4.57 -16.56
C ILE A 33 14.37 4.73 -18.08
N MET A 34 13.32 4.17 -18.69
CA MET A 34 13.06 4.36 -20.13
C MET A 34 12.84 5.83 -20.48
N MET A 35 12.17 6.58 -19.61
CA MET A 35 12.03 8.04 -19.74
C MET A 35 13.34 8.80 -19.53
N TYR A 36 14.29 8.27 -18.77
CA TYR A 36 15.60 8.91 -18.60
C TYR A 36 16.53 8.63 -19.80
N LEU A 37 16.47 7.42 -20.34
CA LEU A 37 17.33 6.93 -21.41
C LEU A 37 16.65 6.98 -22.80
N MET A 38 15.73 7.93 -23.03
CA MET A 38 14.87 7.98 -24.23
C MET A 38 15.64 7.86 -25.55
N GLN A 39 16.84 8.43 -25.61
CA GLN A 39 17.70 8.40 -26.80
C GLN A 39 18.19 6.99 -27.21
N TYR A 40 18.14 6.02 -26.29
CA TYR A 40 18.60 4.64 -26.52
C TYR A 40 17.46 3.67 -26.84
N PHE A 41 16.21 4.13 -26.81
CA PHE A 41 15.03 3.29 -27.01
C PHE A 41 14.24 3.74 -28.24
N PHE A 42 13.77 2.77 -29.04
CA PHE A 42 12.97 3.02 -30.26
C PHE A 42 11.47 3.25 -29.97
N PHE A 43 11.09 3.40 -28.70
CA PHE A 43 9.69 3.58 -28.30
C PHE A 43 9.29 5.06 -28.38
N ASP A 44 8.02 5.33 -28.71
CA ASP A 44 7.46 6.67 -28.67
C ASP A 44 7.56 7.27 -27.24
N PRO A 45 8.29 8.38 -27.05
CA PRO A 45 8.44 9.04 -25.75
C PRO A 45 7.10 9.45 -25.13
N PHE A 46 6.10 9.82 -25.94
CA PHE A 46 4.79 10.20 -25.45
C PHE A 46 4.03 9.01 -24.87
N LEU A 47 4.14 7.85 -25.50
CA LEU A 47 3.53 6.62 -25.02
C LEU A 47 4.12 6.18 -23.67
N ILE A 48 5.46 6.18 -23.53
CA ILE A 48 6.11 5.81 -22.27
C ILE A 48 5.67 6.76 -21.15
N ARG A 49 5.66 8.06 -21.42
CA ARG A 49 5.22 9.08 -20.45
C ARG A 49 3.75 8.89 -20.05
N TYR A 50 2.88 8.59 -21.00
CA TYR A 50 1.47 8.30 -20.72
C TYR A 50 1.31 7.08 -19.80
N ILE A 51 2.00 5.99 -20.10
CA ILE A 51 1.97 4.75 -19.29
C ILE A 51 2.49 5.02 -17.88
N HIS A 52 3.66 5.67 -17.75
CA HIS A 52 4.26 6.01 -16.47
C HIS A 52 3.33 6.86 -15.61
N ASN A 53 2.67 7.87 -16.19
CA ASN A 53 1.75 8.75 -15.46
C ASN A 53 0.48 8.03 -15.02
N LYS A 54 -0.11 7.18 -15.87
CA LYS A 54 -1.28 6.39 -15.49
C LYS A 54 -0.95 5.40 -14.38
N LEU A 55 0.20 4.74 -14.48
CA LEU A 55 0.67 3.81 -13.47
C LEU A 55 1.03 4.52 -12.15
N SER A 56 1.55 5.74 -12.19
CA SER A 56 1.83 6.57 -11.00
C SER A 56 0.58 6.80 -10.17
N ILE A 57 -0.55 7.14 -10.81
CA ILE A 57 -1.82 7.40 -10.13
C ILE A 57 -2.35 6.11 -9.45
N LEU A 58 -2.25 4.98 -10.16
CA LEU A 58 -2.62 3.67 -9.61
C LEU A 58 -1.72 3.32 -8.42
N PHE A 59 -0.40 3.47 -8.56
CA PHE A 59 0.59 3.20 -7.52
C PHE A 59 0.33 4.05 -6.27
N ALA A 60 0.12 5.36 -6.44
CA ALA A 60 -0.17 6.29 -5.35
C ALA A 60 -1.46 5.90 -4.60
N SER A 61 -2.48 5.46 -5.33
CA SER A 61 -3.76 5.02 -4.75
C SER A 61 -3.59 3.76 -3.91
N ILE A 62 -2.87 2.75 -4.43
CA ILE A 62 -2.58 1.50 -3.69
C ILE A 62 -1.70 1.79 -2.47
N LEU A 63 -0.71 2.66 -2.61
CA LEU A 63 0.16 3.11 -1.51
C LEU A 63 -0.65 3.83 -0.41
N GLY A 64 -1.60 4.69 -0.78
CA GLY A 64 -2.49 5.34 0.17
C GLY A 64 -3.31 4.34 1.01
N ILE A 65 -3.90 3.33 0.36
CA ILE A 65 -4.66 2.29 1.07
C ILE A 65 -3.72 1.43 1.95
N MET A 66 -2.52 1.13 1.46
CA MET A 66 -1.50 0.42 2.24
C MET A 66 -1.10 1.21 3.50
N MET A 67 -0.94 2.52 3.38
CA MET A 67 -0.64 3.40 4.50
C MET A 67 -1.76 3.38 5.55
N LEU A 68 -3.03 3.46 5.13
CA LEU A 68 -4.17 3.38 6.04
C LEU A 68 -4.24 2.04 6.78
N THR A 69 -4.05 0.93 6.05
CA THR A 69 -4.04 -0.41 6.66
C THR A 69 -2.84 -0.61 7.58
N GLY A 70 -1.66 -0.08 7.23
CA GLY A 70 -0.47 -0.09 8.07
C GLY A 70 -0.66 0.72 9.35
N LEU A 71 -1.24 1.92 9.24
CA LEU A 71 -1.58 2.77 10.37
C LEU A 71 -2.57 2.09 11.32
N TYR A 72 -3.61 1.45 10.77
CA TYR A 72 -4.56 0.67 11.58
C TYR A 72 -3.86 -0.47 12.35
N LEU A 73 -2.98 -1.23 11.69
CA LEU A 73 -2.23 -2.31 12.32
C LEU A 73 -1.27 -1.80 13.41
N PHE A 74 -0.65 -0.65 13.17
CA PHE A 74 0.24 0.01 14.14
C PHE A 74 -0.52 0.49 15.39
N LEU A 75 -1.71 1.07 15.21
CA LEU A 75 -2.53 1.57 16.31
C LEU A 75 -3.27 0.46 17.08
N PHE A 76 -3.54 -0.69 16.45
CA PHE A 76 -4.29 -1.80 17.03
C PHE A 76 -3.89 -2.21 18.47
N PRO A 77 -2.60 -2.38 18.83
CA PRO A 77 -2.22 -2.73 20.21
C PRO A 77 -2.64 -1.67 21.23
N TYR A 78 -2.63 -0.40 20.86
CA TYR A 78 -2.95 0.75 21.71
C TYR A 78 -4.45 1.05 21.84
N LEU A 79 -5.30 0.42 21.02
CA LEU A 79 -6.74 0.60 21.12
C LEU A 79 -7.29 0.00 22.43
N PRO A 80 -8.18 0.71 23.14
CA PRO A 80 -8.73 0.22 24.41
C PRO A 80 -9.54 -1.06 24.18
N ASP A 81 -9.21 -2.11 24.95
CA ASP A 81 -10.02 -3.31 25.02
C ASP A 81 -11.09 -3.13 26.10
N LYS A 82 -12.37 -3.24 25.73
CA LYS A 82 -13.49 -3.08 26.67
C LYS A 82 -13.73 -4.33 27.55
N ARG A 83 -12.77 -5.27 27.61
CA ARG A 83 -12.89 -6.52 28.40
C ARG A 83 -12.33 -6.43 29.83
N GLY A 84 -11.70 -5.31 30.22
CA GLY A 84 -10.91 -5.23 31.46
C GLY A 84 -11.46 -4.33 32.57
N ASP A 85 -12.74 -3.95 32.57
CA ASP A 85 -13.30 -3.04 33.59
C ASP A 85 -14.50 -3.66 34.34
N ASN A 86 -14.35 -4.90 34.82
CA ASN A 86 -15.34 -5.55 35.70
C ASN A 86 -14.73 -6.51 36.75
N THR A 87 -13.40 -6.55 36.92
CA THR A 87 -12.72 -7.54 37.79
C THR A 87 -11.96 -6.96 38.98
N ILE A 88 -12.12 -5.68 39.31
CA ILE A 88 -11.52 -5.07 40.51
C ILE A 88 -12.59 -4.34 41.34
N LYS A 89 -13.71 -5.00 41.64
CA LYS A 89 -14.64 -4.64 42.73
C LYS A 89 -15.43 -5.88 43.18
N GLN A 90 -14.76 -6.83 43.82
CA GLN A 90 -15.37 -7.81 44.73
C GLN A 90 -14.52 -7.91 45.98
#